data_AF-A0A519T0J7-F1
#
_entry.id   AF-A0A519T0J7-F1
#
_cell.length_a   1.000
_cell.length_b   1.000
_cell.length_c   1.000
_cell.angle_alpha   90.00
_cell.angle_beta   90.00
_cell.angle_gamma   90.00
#
_symmetry.space_group_name_H-M   'P 1'
#
loop_
_entity.id
_entity.type
_entity.pdbx_description
1 polymer ?
#
loop_
_entity_poly.entity_id
_entity_poly.type
_entity_poly.pdbx_seq_one_letter_code
_entity_poly.pdbx_strand_id
1 'polypeptide(L)'
;MSWIKPNFLWMMYRCGWASKENQERVLALWLDKTAFEDILSQAVFSSFRAGAYESEETWKQALATKNVRLQWDPDHSPYGVKLTRRALQLGLKNEVLEQFGKHQVTRIEDVTSFVQQQKTHVDNRQLAHLYVPQERVYAVTDVALAQQIGLTPIAT
;
A
#
# COMPACT_ATOMS: atom_id res chain seq x y z
N MET A 1 15.10 1.45 -2.56
CA MET A 1 13.81 1.37 -1.85
C MET A 1 12.75 1.00 -2.85
N SER A 2 11.81 0.14 -2.48
CA SER A 2 10.68 -0.27 -3.33
C SER A 2 9.37 -0.05 -2.57
N TRP A 3 8.33 0.37 -3.27
CA TRP A 3 7.03 0.67 -2.65
C TRP A 3 6.04 -0.44 -2.93
N ILE A 4 5.29 -0.84 -1.91
CA ILE A 4 4.16 -1.76 -2.02
C ILE A 4 2.86 -1.04 -1.66
N LYS A 5 1.79 -1.39 -2.38
CA LYS A 5 0.45 -0.82 -2.20
C LYS A 5 -0.58 -1.95 -2.18
N PRO A 6 -1.35 -2.12 -1.08
CA PRO A 6 -2.40 -3.13 -1.02
C PRO A 6 -3.68 -2.72 -1.76
N ASN A 7 -3.81 -1.46 -2.20
CA ASN A 7 -5.01 -0.93 -2.83
C ASN A 7 -4.90 -0.95 -4.36
N PHE A 8 -5.89 -1.58 -5.01
CA PHE A 8 -5.85 -1.87 -6.44
C PHE A 8 -6.00 -0.61 -7.30
N LEU A 9 -6.98 0.24 -7.00
CA LEU A 9 -7.28 1.40 -7.85
C LEU A 9 -6.20 2.49 -7.78
N TRP A 10 -5.51 2.64 -6.64
CA TRP A 10 -4.30 3.47 -6.58
C TRP A 10 -3.22 2.93 -7.51
N MET A 11 -2.99 1.60 -7.53
CA MET A 11 -2.04 1.00 -8.46
C MET A 11 -2.44 1.28 -9.91
N MET A 12 -3.73 1.17 -10.24
CA MET A 12 -4.23 1.47 -11.59
C MET A 12 -4.06 2.93 -11.97
N TYR A 13 -4.33 3.87 -11.05
CA TYR A 13 -4.03 5.28 -11.25
C TYR A 13 -2.52 5.50 -11.48
N ARG A 14 -1.66 4.85 -10.69
CA ARG A 14 -0.21 5.01 -10.73
C ARG A 14 0.38 4.52 -12.05
N CYS A 15 0.05 3.31 -12.48
CA CYS A 15 0.53 2.71 -13.73
C CYS A 15 -0.29 3.08 -14.96
N GLY A 16 -1.40 3.82 -14.80
CA GLY A 16 -2.32 4.13 -15.89
C GLY A 16 -2.97 2.88 -16.45
N TRP A 17 -3.37 1.94 -15.59
CA TRP A 17 -3.91 0.64 -16.00
C TRP A 17 -2.93 -0.12 -16.93
N ALA A 18 -1.66 -0.19 -16.52
CA ALA A 18 -0.56 -0.83 -17.25
C ALA A 18 -0.23 -0.21 -18.62
N SER A 19 -0.55 1.08 -18.83
CA SER A 19 -0.29 1.77 -20.11
C SER A 19 0.80 2.84 -20.05
N LYS A 20 1.30 3.20 -18.85
CA LYS A 20 2.38 4.17 -18.71
C LYS A 20 3.74 3.53 -18.95
N GLU A 21 4.62 4.29 -19.59
CA GLU A 21 6.00 3.88 -19.83
C GLU A 21 6.70 3.47 -18.51
N ASN A 22 7.43 2.35 -18.55
CA ASN A 22 8.12 1.72 -17.44
C ASN A 22 7.21 1.23 -16.29
N GLN A 23 5.91 1.06 -16.56
CA GLN A 23 4.88 0.58 -15.64
C GLN A 23 3.83 -0.30 -16.34
N GLU A 24 4.28 -1.09 -17.32
CA GLU A 24 3.43 -1.89 -18.21
C GLU A 24 3.09 -3.26 -17.61
N ARG A 25 3.62 -3.58 -16.42
CA ARG A 25 3.38 -4.85 -15.71
C ARG A 25 2.75 -4.61 -14.36
N VAL A 26 1.70 -5.38 -14.07
CA VAL A 26 1.02 -5.38 -12.78
C VAL A 26 1.10 -6.77 -12.18
N LEU A 27 1.77 -6.87 -11.03
CA LEU A 27 1.92 -8.11 -10.29
C LEU A 27 1.09 -8.07 -9.01
N ALA A 28 0.26 -9.09 -8.80
CA ALA A 28 -0.34 -9.36 -7.51
C ALA A 28 0.64 -10.20 -6.67
N LEU A 29 0.84 -9.80 -5.42
CA LEU A 29 1.76 -10.43 -4.48
C LEU A 29 0.95 -10.94 -3.28
N TRP A 30 1.16 -12.19 -2.89
CA TRP A 30 0.58 -12.77 -1.69
C TRP A 30 1.61 -12.80 -0.58
N LEU A 31 1.15 -12.43 0.61
CA LEU A 31 1.92 -12.44 1.83
C LEU A 31 1.08 -13.05 2.94
N ASP A 32 1.74 -13.77 3.83
CA ASP A 32 1.12 -14.15 5.09
C ASP A 32 0.84 -12.91 5.93
N LYS A 33 -0.29 -12.93 6.64
CA LYS A 33 -0.72 -11.81 7.50
C LYS A 33 0.36 -11.45 8.53
N THR A 34 1.01 -12.45 9.11
CA THR A 34 2.10 -12.27 10.08
C THR A 34 3.30 -11.54 9.48
N ALA A 35 3.71 -11.93 8.27
CA ALA A 35 4.79 -11.24 7.56
C ALA A 35 4.45 -9.77 7.27
N PHE A 36 3.18 -9.49 6.94
CA PHE A 36 2.73 -8.11 6.77
C PHE A 36 2.74 -7.32 8.09
N GLU A 37 2.32 -7.93 9.20
CA GLU A 37 2.37 -7.33 10.54
C GLU A 37 3.80 -7.05 10.99
N ASP A 38 4.75 -7.94 10.67
CA ASP A 38 6.18 -7.75 10.93
C ASP A 38 6.76 -6.56 10.16
N ILE A 39 6.29 -6.30 8.94
CA ILE A 39 6.67 -5.11 8.17
C ILE A 39 6.06 -3.86 8.82
N LEU A 40 4.79 -3.91 9.22
CA LEU A 40 4.10 -2.79 9.85
C LEU A 40 4.75 -2.38 11.18
N SER A 41 5.19 -3.34 11.99
CA SER A 41 5.86 -3.06 13.28
C SER A 41 7.20 -2.33 13.12
N GLN A 42 7.78 -2.34 11.92
CA GLN A 42 9.02 -1.63 11.59
C GLN A 42 8.78 -0.27 10.92
N ALA A 43 7.52 0.10 10.69
CA ALA A 43 7.13 1.29 9.96
C ALA A 43 7.43 2.60 10.71
N VAL A 44 7.92 3.59 9.96
CA VAL A 44 8.03 4.99 10.40
C VAL A 44 7.36 5.90 9.36
N PHE A 45 6.55 6.86 9.81
CA PHE A 45 5.92 7.85 8.93
C PHE A 45 6.96 8.58 8.06
N SER A 46 6.68 8.74 6.77
CA SER A 46 7.58 9.44 5.85
C SER A 46 7.62 10.96 6.04
N SER A 47 6.71 11.51 6.83
CA SER A 47 6.63 12.93 7.20
C SER A 47 6.34 13.04 8.69
N PHE A 48 6.84 14.10 9.34
CA PHE A 48 6.55 14.35 10.75
C PHE A 48 5.05 14.42 11.00
N ARG A 49 4.61 13.81 12.11
CA ARG A 49 3.23 13.86 12.61
C ARG A 49 3.24 14.16 14.09
N ALA A 50 2.74 15.33 14.46
CA ALA A 50 2.52 15.68 15.86
C ALA A 50 1.59 14.65 16.52
N GLY A 51 1.96 14.19 17.73
CA GLY A 51 1.24 13.16 18.47
C GLY A 51 1.66 11.71 18.15
N ALA A 52 2.35 11.46 17.03
CA ALA A 52 2.97 10.15 16.76
C ALA A 52 4.44 10.08 17.22
N TYR A 53 5.08 11.24 17.39
CA TYR A 53 6.45 11.38 17.87
C TYR A 53 6.52 12.53 18.87
N GLU A 54 7.47 12.43 19.80
CA GLU A 54 7.73 13.45 20.81
C GLU A 54 8.27 14.75 20.19
N SER A 55 9.10 14.64 19.14
CA SER A 55 9.73 15.77 18.47
C SER A 55 10.09 15.46 17.01
N GLU A 56 10.46 16.50 16.25
CA GLU A 56 10.96 16.32 14.89
C GLU A 56 12.31 15.58 14.88
N GLU A 57 13.14 15.79 15.90
CA GLU A 57 14.44 15.12 16.08
C GLU A 57 14.28 13.61 16.29
N THR A 58 13.38 13.19 17.19
CA THR A 58 13.09 11.77 17.44
C THR A 58 12.52 11.09 16.20
N TRP A 59 11.63 11.78 15.47
CA TRP A 59 11.15 11.31 14.16
C TRP A 59 12.29 11.16 13.14
N LYS A 60 13.18 12.15 13.01
CA LYS A 60 14.33 12.09 12.08
C LYS A 60 15.28 10.93 12.41
N GLN A 61 15.52 10.67 13.70
CA GLN A 61 16.31 9.52 14.14
C GLN A 61 15.64 8.20 13.77
N ALA A 62 14.34 8.04 14.05
CA ALA A 62 13.58 6.86 13.63
C ALA A 62 13.56 6.70 12.10
N LEU A 63 13.42 7.80 11.37
CA LEU A 63 13.47 7.82 9.91
C LEU A 63 14.84 7.35 9.41
N ALA A 64 15.94 7.77 10.01
CA ALA A 64 17.28 7.35 9.61
C ALA A 64 17.50 5.84 9.82
N THR A 65 17.06 5.30 10.95
CA THR A 65 17.37 3.92 11.38
C THR A 65 16.41 2.87 10.83
N LYS A 66 15.11 3.17 10.70
CA LYS A 66 14.11 2.19 10.26
C LYS A 66 14.16 1.94 8.76
N ASN A 67 13.82 0.71 8.38
CA ASN A 67 13.84 0.21 7.00
C ASN A 67 12.47 0.21 6.30
N VAL A 68 11.40 0.63 6.98
CA VAL A 68 10.04 0.72 6.41
C VAL A 68 9.51 2.15 6.51
N ARG A 69 9.14 2.74 5.38
CA ARG A 69 8.48 4.05 5.29
C ARG A 69 6.98 3.85 5.20
N LEU A 70 6.21 4.62 5.96
CA LEU A 70 4.77 4.58 5.94
C LEU A 70 4.19 5.89 5.41
N GLN A 71 3.26 5.75 4.47
CA GLN A 71 2.47 6.82 3.90
C GLN A 71 0.99 6.43 3.93
N TRP A 72 0.14 7.40 4.25
CA TRP A 72 -1.29 7.29 4.03
C TRP A 72 -1.60 8.07 2.78
N ASP A 73 -1.73 7.42 1.63
CA ASP A 73 -2.00 8.11 0.36
C ASP A 73 -3.51 8.19 0.11
N PRO A 74 -4.00 9.15 -0.70
CA PRO A 74 -5.40 9.15 -1.09
C PRO A 74 -5.75 7.84 -1.80
N ASP A 75 -6.97 7.36 -1.62
CA ASP A 75 -7.53 6.32 -2.48
C ASP A 75 -7.96 6.95 -3.83
N HIS A 76 -8.23 6.13 -4.84
CA HIS A 76 -8.65 6.60 -6.16
C HIS A 76 -9.89 5.87 -6.66
N SER A 77 -10.77 6.60 -7.35
CA SER A 77 -11.84 5.99 -8.13
C SER A 77 -11.29 5.30 -9.38
N PRO A 78 -12.08 4.46 -10.09
CA PRO A 78 -11.68 3.87 -11.37
C PRO A 78 -11.22 4.87 -12.43
N TYR A 79 -11.75 6.10 -12.39
CA TYR A 79 -11.37 7.20 -13.28
C TYR A 79 -10.15 7.99 -12.79
N GLY A 80 -9.50 7.57 -11.72
CA GLY A 80 -8.31 8.22 -11.16
C GLY A 80 -8.58 9.44 -10.28
N VAL A 81 -9.85 9.81 -10.05
CA VAL A 81 -10.21 10.90 -9.12
C VAL A 81 -9.78 10.52 -7.70
N LYS A 82 -9.07 11.44 -7.02
CA LYS A 82 -8.67 11.28 -5.61
C LYS A 82 -9.89 11.25 -4.70
N LEU A 83 -9.93 10.28 -3.79
CA LEU A 83 -10.97 10.15 -2.79
C LEU A 83 -10.49 10.73 -1.44
N THR A 84 -11.44 11.00 -0.55
CA THR A 84 -11.18 11.49 0.82
C THR A 84 -10.58 10.41 1.71
N ARG A 85 -10.99 9.16 1.51
CA ARG A 85 -10.39 7.98 2.16
C ARG A 85 -8.90 7.92 1.83
N ARG A 86 -8.09 7.63 2.84
CA ARG A 86 -6.66 7.36 2.66
C ARG A 86 -6.38 5.87 2.85
N ALA A 87 -5.42 5.35 2.11
CA ALA A 87 -5.00 3.96 2.13
C ALA A 87 -3.50 3.86 2.33
N LEU A 88 -3.08 2.84 3.07
CA LEU A 88 -1.69 2.59 3.43
C LEU A 88 -0.80 2.42 2.18
N GLN A 89 0.42 2.92 2.27
CA GLN A 89 1.52 2.68 1.34
C GLN A 89 2.80 2.48 2.14
N LEU A 90 3.59 1.46 1.77
CA LEU A 90 4.81 1.09 2.48
C LEU A 90 6.02 1.12 1.55
N GLY A 91 7.08 1.80 1.96
CA GLY A 91 8.37 1.84 1.25
C GLY A 91 9.38 0.98 1.99
N LEU A 92 9.86 -0.08 1.35
CA LEU A 92 10.78 -1.06 1.93
C LEU A 92 12.20 -0.81 1.42
N LYS A 93 13.20 -0.86 2.31
CA LYS A 93 14.63 -0.77 1.94
C LYS A 93 15.46 -1.79 2.72
N ASN A 94 16.70 -1.99 2.27
CA ASN A 94 17.72 -2.81 2.93
C ASN A 94 17.21 -4.23 3.24
N GLU A 95 17.52 -4.74 4.43
CA GLU A 95 17.16 -6.08 4.89
C GLU A 95 15.65 -6.39 4.79
N VAL A 96 14.77 -5.42 5.05
CA VAL A 96 13.32 -5.65 4.99
C VAL A 96 12.86 -5.86 3.54
N LEU A 97 13.44 -5.13 2.58
CA LEU A 97 13.14 -5.34 1.17
C LEU A 97 13.66 -6.69 0.67
N GLU A 98 14.84 -7.10 1.14
CA GLU A 98 15.41 -8.41 0.80
C GLU A 98 14.56 -9.55 1.37
N GLN A 99 14.19 -9.47 2.65
CA GLN A 99 13.32 -10.43 3.31
C GLN A 99 11.95 -10.52 2.63
N PHE A 100 11.36 -9.36 2.31
CA PHE A 100 10.10 -9.28 1.58
C PHE A 100 10.16 -10.10 0.28
N GLY A 101 11.15 -9.82 -0.57
CA GLY A 101 11.25 -10.43 -1.90
C GLY A 101 11.71 -11.88 -1.91
N LYS A 102 12.56 -12.30 -0.96
CA LYS A 102 13.14 -13.64 -0.94
C LYS A 102 12.34 -14.65 -0.12
N HIS A 103 11.62 -14.20 0.90
CA HIS A 103 11.09 -15.09 1.93
C HIS A 103 9.62 -14.86 2.28
N GLN A 104 9.10 -13.62 2.19
CA GLN A 104 7.75 -13.31 2.66
C GLN A 104 6.68 -13.33 1.55
N VAL A 105 7.06 -13.12 0.29
CA VAL A 105 6.13 -13.28 -0.84
C VAL A 105 5.96 -14.76 -1.15
N THR A 106 4.76 -15.29 -0.94
CA THR A 106 4.44 -16.72 -1.10
C THR A 106 3.91 -17.06 -2.49
N ARG A 107 3.38 -16.06 -3.20
CA ARG A 107 2.90 -16.20 -4.59
C ARG A 107 3.03 -14.88 -5.32
N ILE A 108 3.33 -14.97 -6.62
CA ILE A 108 3.31 -13.86 -7.56
C ILE A 108 2.40 -14.24 -8.72
N GLU A 109 1.50 -13.35 -9.11
CA GLU A 109 0.65 -13.52 -10.29
C GLU A 109 0.77 -12.29 -11.18
N ASP A 110 1.10 -12.48 -12.46
CA ASP A 110 1.01 -11.42 -13.47
C ASP A 110 -0.47 -11.24 -13.86
N VAL A 111 -1.06 -10.13 -13.41
CA VAL A 111 -2.46 -9.77 -13.68
C VAL A 111 -2.57 -8.68 -14.75
N THR A 112 -1.50 -8.46 -15.54
CA THR A 112 -1.45 -7.39 -16.55
C THR A 112 -2.56 -7.53 -17.59
N SER A 113 -2.80 -8.74 -18.10
CA SER A 113 -3.86 -8.98 -19.09
C SER A 113 -5.25 -8.67 -18.53
N PHE A 114 -5.50 -9.08 -17.28
CA PHE A 114 -6.73 -8.73 -16.56
C PHE A 114 -6.88 -7.21 -16.44
N VAL A 115 -5.84 -6.50 -16.00
CA VAL A 115 -5.85 -5.03 -15.87
C VAL A 115 -6.15 -4.34 -17.20
N GLN A 116 -5.49 -4.77 -18.28
CA GLN A 116 -5.72 -4.22 -19.62
C GLN A 116 -7.15 -4.46 -20.10
N GLN A 117 -7.72 -5.64 -19.84
CA GLN A 117 -9.12 -5.93 -20.11
C GLN A 117 -10.05 -5.00 -19.33
N GLN A 118 -9.81 -4.83 -18.02
CA GLN A 118 -10.62 -3.96 -17.16
C GLN A 118 -10.54 -2.49 -17.58
N LYS A 119 -9.37 -2.05 -18.07
CA LYS A 119 -9.18 -0.70 -18.62
C LYS A 119 -10.17 -0.39 -19.74
N THR A 120 -10.50 -1.37 -20.60
CA THR A 120 -11.44 -1.15 -21.71
C THR A 120 -12.82 -0.74 -21.20
N HIS A 121 -13.28 -1.30 -20.08
CA HIS A 121 -14.55 -0.91 -19.45
C HIS A 121 -14.48 0.50 -18.86
N VAL A 122 -13.33 0.89 -18.29
CA VAL A 122 -13.13 2.26 -17.77
C VAL A 122 -13.13 3.28 -18.91
N ASP A 123 -12.38 3.02 -19.98
CA ASP A 123 -12.26 3.91 -21.14
C ASP A 123 -13.62 4.11 -21.83
N ASN A 124 -14.43 3.05 -21.90
CA ASN A 124 -15.77 3.08 -22.49
C ASN A 124 -16.87 3.57 -21.52
N ARG A 125 -16.52 3.99 -20.30
CA ARG A 125 -17.47 4.42 -19.23
C ARG A 125 -18.50 3.36 -18.84
N GLN A 126 -18.10 2.10 -18.87
CA GLN A 126 -18.91 0.91 -18.63
C GLN A 126 -18.60 0.28 -17.25
N LEU A 127 -18.65 1.06 -16.17
CA LEU A 127 -18.26 0.57 -14.83
C LEU A 127 -19.09 -0.60 -14.31
N ALA A 128 -20.30 -0.82 -14.83
CA ALA A 128 -21.11 -1.99 -14.50
C ALA A 128 -20.43 -3.32 -14.89
N HIS A 129 -19.48 -3.28 -15.83
CA HIS A 129 -18.70 -4.43 -16.27
C HIS A 129 -17.28 -4.46 -15.68
N LEU A 130 -16.91 -3.43 -14.90
CA LEU A 130 -15.60 -3.36 -14.29
C LEU A 130 -15.50 -4.33 -13.11
N TYR A 131 -14.56 -5.25 -13.20
CA TYR A 131 -14.16 -6.10 -12.08
C TYR A 131 -12.95 -5.50 -11.38
N VAL A 132 -13.04 -5.40 -10.05
CA VAL A 132 -11.91 -5.06 -9.17
C VAL A 132 -11.82 -6.08 -8.04
N PRO A 133 -10.63 -6.29 -7.47
CA PRO A 133 -10.50 -7.09 -6.26
C PRO A 133 -11.40 -6.55 -5.15
N GLN A 134 -12.04 -7.45 -4.40
CA GLN A 134 -12.80 -7.08 -3.22
C GLN A 134 -11.83 -6.68 -2.10
N GLU A 135 -11.79 -5.40 -1.74
CA GLU A 135 -11.02 -4.92 -0.60
C GLU A 135 -11.83 -5.03 0.69
N ARG A 136 -11.19 -5.46 1.78
CA ARG A 136 -11.78 -5.51 3.12
C ARG A 136 -10.98 -4.63 4.06
N VAL A 137 -11.63 -4.09 5.08
CA VAL A 137 -10.93 -3.33 6.14
C VAL A 137 -9.97 -4.29 6.84
N TYR A 138 -8.69 -3.90 6.88
CA TYR A 138 -7.68 -4.61 7.65
C TYR A 138 -7.79 -4.20 9.12
N ALA A 139 -8.36 -5.06 9.96
CA ALA A 139 -8.49 -4.82 11.39
C ALA A 139 -7.17 -5.11 12.11
N VAL A 140 -6.58 -4.08 12.71
CA VAL A 140 -5.40 -4.20 13.57
C VAL A 140 -5.88 -4.32 15.01
N THR A 141 -5.74 -5.51 15.60
CA THR A 141 -6.17 -5.78 16.98
C THR A 141 -5.13 -5.38 18.02
N ASP A 142 -3.86 -5.33 17.62
CA ASP A 142 -2.79 -4.80 18.48
C ASP A 142 -2.88 -3.27 18.55
N VAL A 143 -3.23 -2.77 19.73
CA VAL A 143 -3.41 -1.34 20.01
C VAL A 143 -2.11 -0.55 19.80
N ALA A 144 -0.96 -1.11 20.19
CA ALA A 144 0.33 -0.45 20.05
C ALA A 144 0.70 -0.33 18.57
N LEU A 145 0.49 -1.40 17.79
CA LEU A 145 0.69 -1.37 16.35
C LEU A 145 -0.25 -0.37 15.67
N ALA A 146 -1.54 -0.37 16.03
CA ALA A 146 -2.53 0.56 15.48
C ALA A 146 -2.13 2.03 15.71
N GLN A 147 -1.71 2.36 16.93
CA GLN A 147 -1.20 3.69 17.28
C GLN A 147 0.05 4.05 16.46
N GLN A 148 1.02 3.13 16.37
CA GLN A 148 2.27 3.34 15.63
C GLN A 148 2.03 3.70 14.16
N ILE A 149 1.07 3.03 13.51
CA ILE A 149 0.74 3.29 12.11
C ILE A 149 -0.33 4.38 11.93
N GLY A 150 -0.81 4.99 13.02
CA GLY A 150 -1.76 6.09 13.03
C GLY A 150 -3.17 5.69 12.61
N LEU A 151 -3.59 4.47 12.96
CA LEU A 151 -4.98 4.06 12.93
C LEU A 151 -5.66 4.49 14.24
N THR A 152 -6.87 5.02 14.12
CA THR A 152 -7.77 5.09 15.26
C THR A 152 -8.25 3.67 15.58
N PRO A 153 -8.19 3.21 16.84
CA PRO A 153 -8.80 1.94 17.22
C PRO A 153 -10.25 1.93 16.76
N ILE A 154 -10.67 0.89 16.04
CA ILE A 154 -12.09 0.69 15.75
C ILE A 154 -12.71 0.38 17.12
N ALA A 155 -13.63 1.22 17.59
CA ALA A 155 -14.39 0.92 18.79
C ALA A 155 -15.06 -0.46 18.61
N THR A 156 -14.68 -1.40 19.47
CA THR A 156 -15.31 -2.73 19.58
C THR A 156 -16.71 -2.62 20.15
#